data_AF-T0VCG2-F1
#
_entry.id   AF-T0VCG2-F1
#
_cell.length_a   1.000
_cell.length_b   1.000
_cell.length_c   1.000
_cell.angle_alpha   90.00
_cell.angle_beta   90.00
_cell.angle_gamma   90.00
#
_symmetry.space_group_name_H-M   'P 1'
#
loop_
_entity.id
_entity.type
_entity.pdbx_description
1 polymer ?
#
loop_
_entity_poly.entity_id
_entity_poly.type
_entity_poly.pdbx_seq_one_letter_code
_entity_poly.pdbx_strand_id
1 'polypeptide(L)' 'MSNDHIEYIKAKNIRISSDTELESDVDGDKSDKLPVKIKILGNHIEVYSLPKE' A
#
# COMPACT_ATOMS: atom_id res chain seq x y z
N MET A 1 -11.25 -17.72 -16.06
CA MET A 1 -11.97 -16.50 -16.49
C MET A 1 -11.38 -15.35 -15.69
N SER A 2 -10.85 -14.34 -16.37
CA SER A 2 -10.32 -13.13 -15.73
C SER A 2 -11.49 -12.28 -15.23
N ASN A 3 -11.35 -11.60 -14.09
CA ASN A 3 -12.31 -10.58 -13.67
C ASN A 3 -11.82 -9.24 -14.20
N ASP A 4 -12.49 -8.71 -15.23
CA ASP A 4 -12.09 -7.48 -15.92
C ASP A 4 -12.32 -6.20 -15.08
N HIS A 5 -12.85 -6.33 -13.86
CA HIS A 5 -13.04 -5.23 -12.93
C HIS A 5 -11.89 -5.08 -11.91
N ILE A 6 -10.90 -5.97 -11.94
CA ILE A 6 -9.79 -5.96 -10.98
C ILE A 6 -8.46 -5.91 -11.74
N GLU A 7 -7.71 -4.84 -11.51
CA GLU A 7 -6.34 -4.72 -12.00
C GLU A 7 -5.33 -5.01 -10.88
N TYR A 8 -4.27 -5.75 -11.21
CA TYR A 8 -3.16 -6.03 -10.31
C TYR A 8 -1.85 -5.49 -10.87
N ILE A 9 -1.16 -4.68 -10.08
CA ILE A 9 0.15 -4.11 -10.42
C ILE A 9 1.07 -4.20 -9.20
N LYS A 10 2.33 -4.60 -9.43
CA LYS A 10 3.38 -4.61 -8.41
C LYS A 10 4.37 -3.47 -8.66
N ALA A 11 4.46 -2.52 -7.73
CA ALA A 11 5.37 -1.38 -7.82
C ALA A 11 5.99 -1.05 -6.45
N LYS A 12 7.20 -0.46 -6.44
CA LYS A 12 7.89 -0.04 -5.19
C LYS A 12 7.50 1.35 -4.70
N ASN A 13 7.03 2.19 -5.63
CA ASN A 13 6.63 3.57 -5.38
C ASN A 13 5.27 3.78 -6.05
N ILE A 14 4.27 4.18 -5.27
CA ILE A 14 2.90 4.37 -5.74
C ILE A 14 2.46 5.77 -5.30
N ARG A 15 1.81 6.50 -6.21
CA ARG A 15 1.11 7.73 -5.88
C ARG A 15 -0.36 7.53 -6.21
N ILE A 16 -1.22 7.83 -5.25
CA ILE A 16 -2.67 7.71 -5.39
C ILE A 16 -3.27 9.09 -5.18
N SER A 17 -4.16 9.49 -6.08
CA SER A 17 -4.91 10.73 -6.03
C SER A 17 -6.33 10.48 -6.49
N SER A 18 -7.26 11.31 -6.02
CA SER A 18 -8.66 11.29 -6.41
C SER A 18 -9.14 12.72 -6.59
N ASP A 19 -10.15 12.91 -7.44
CA ASP A 19 -10.86 14.17 -7.60
C ASP A 19 -11.87 14.41 -6.46
N THR A 20 -12.16 13.36 -5.68
CA THR A 20 -13.04 13.41 -4.50
C THR A 20 -12.25 13.25 -3.21
N GLU A 21 -12.77 13.81 -2.12
CA GLU A 21 -12.18 13.68 -0.80
C GLU A 21 -12.33 12.23 -0.30
N LEU A 22 -11.20 11.53 -0.25
CA LEU A 22 -11.09 10.16 0.24
C LEU A 22 -10.04 10.09 1.34
N GLU A 23 -10.31 9.28 2.34
CA GLU A 23 -9.40 8.97 3.44
C GLU A 23 -8.76 7.59 3.21
N SER A 24 -7.48 7.47 3.56
CA SER A 24 -6.80 6.17 3.58
C SER A 24 -6.84 5.57 4.98
N ASP A 25 -6.91 4.23 5.04
CA ASP A 25 -6.85 3.46 6.29
C ASP A 25 -5.63 2.55 6.19
N VAL A 26 -4.76 2.58 7.20
CA VAL A 26 -3.48 1.86 7.24
C VAL A 26 -3.38 1.13 8.57
N ASP A 27 -3.31 -0.21 8.53
CA ASP A 27 -3.17 -1.08 9.71
C ASP A 27 -4.22 -0.86 10.83
N GLY A 28 -5.39 -0.32 10.48
CA GLY A 28 -6.47 0.00 11.42
C GLY A 28 -6.42 1.43 11.96
N ASP A 29 -5.45 2.22 11.54
CA ASP A 29 -5.38 3.65 11.82
C ASP A 29 -5.95 4.46 10.65
N LYS A 30 -6.85 5.40 10.97
CA LYS A 30 -7.27 6.43 10.01
C LYS A 30 -6.05 7.28 9.65
N SER A 31 -5.68 7.24 8.39
CA SER A 31 -4.49 7.88 7.86
C SER A 31 -4.85 9.16 7.10
N ASP A 32 -3.93 9.63 6.26
CA ASP A 32 -4.02 10.88 5.53
C ASP A 32 -5.13 10.85 4.46
N LYS A 33 -5.66 12.03 4.16
CA LYS A 33 -6.52 12.27 2.99
C LYS A 33 -5.67 12.23 1.71
N LEU A 34 -6.27 11.75 0.62
CA LEU A 34 -5.62 11.78 -0.69
C LEU A 34 -5.29 13.22 -1.12
N PRO A 35 -4.16 13.45 -1.84
CA PRO A 35 -3.27 12.44 -2.42
C PRO A 35 -2.22 11.91 -1.43
N VAL A 36 -1.87 10.63 -1.58
CA VAL A 36 -0.83 9.97 -0.77
C VAL A 36 0.27 9.37 -1.65
N LYS A 37 1.45 9.19 -1.05
CA LYS A 37 2.60 8.53 -1.68
C LYS A 37 3.07 7.37 -0.81
N ILE A 38 3.02 6.17 -1.38
CA ILE A 38 3.44 4.92 -0.74
C ILE A 38 4.82 4.55 -1.27
N LYS A 39 5.75 4.23 -0.37
CA LYS A 39 7.12 3.80 -0.69
C LYS A 39 7.51 2.59 0.15
N ILE A 40 8.28 1.68 -0.44
CA ILE A 40 8.89 0.58 0.31
C ILE A 40 10.18 1.09 0.97
N LEU A 41 10.24 1.01 2.30
CA LEU A 41 11.46 1.21 3.08
C LEU A 41 12.15 -0.14 3.27
N GLY A 42 13.05 -0.48 2.36
CA GLY A 42 13.75 -1.77 2.38
C GLY A 42 14.66 -1.91 3.60
N ASN A 43 14.59 -3.06 4.29
CA ASN A 43 15.42 -3.43 5.44
C ASN A 43 15.45 -2.34 6.55
N HIS A 44 14.33 -1.66 6.77
CA HIS A 44 14.29 -0.56 7.74
C HIS A 44 14.12 -1.02 9.19
N ILE A 45 13.68 -2.26 9.39
CA ILE A 45 13.49 -2.88 10.71
C ILE A 45 13.98 -4.33 10.67
N GLU A 46 14.42 -4.83 11.81
CA GLU A 46 14.68 -6.24 12.06
C GLU A 46 13.51 -6.83 12.84
N VAL A 47 13.05 -7.99 12.41
CA VAL A 47 11.94 -8.70 13.05
C VAL A 47 12.35 -10.14 13.33
N TYR A 48 12.06 -10.59 14.54
CA TYR A 48 12.17 -12.00 14.87
C TYR A 48 11.16 -12.78 14.03
N SER A 49 11.66 -13.70 13.22
CA SER A 49 10.84 -14.56 12.37
C SER A 49 11.33 -15.99 12.47
N LEU A 50 10.41 -16.93 12.24
CA LEU A 50 10.80 -18.32 12.05
C LEU A 50 11.75 -18.43 10.84
N PRO A 51 12.69 -19.39 10.84
CA PRO A 51 13.50 -19.65 9.66
C PRO A 51 12.60 -19.87 8.45
N LYS A 52 12.91 -19.22 7.32
CA LYS A 52 12.26 -19.55 6.05
C LYS A 52 12.68 -20.96 5.65
N GLU A 53 11.70 -21.82 5.37
CA GLU A 53 11.92 -23.10 4.68
C GLU A 53 12.58 -22.92 3.31
#